data_AF-A0A968PKB7-F1
#
_entry.id   AF-A0A968PKB7-F1
#
_cell.length_a   1.000
_cell.length_b   1.000
_cell.length_c   1.000
_cell.angle_alpha   90.00
_cell.angle_beta   90.00
_cell.angle_gamma   90.00
#
_symmetry.space_group_name_H-M   'P 1'
#
loop_
_entity.id
_entity.type
_entity.pdbx_description
1 polymer ?
#
loop_
_entity_poly.entity_id
_entity_poly.type
_entity_poly.pdbx_seq_one_letter_code
_entity_poly.pdbx_strand_id
1 'polypeptide(L)'
;MTLVVILGGARLWPTFEAWRTNNEFVVLVAPFDDSGGGQTGVAVANELADLLNEQNNGAMVVRQTEQRPADSAEAIRLAEQHAADVLIWGTVQAGETLNRPALLPRLTYLPQGHYGPYAWEGYSTRFAMPRTFDLAPYPLNGQVIVPPVLEALARYHAGDADVAYTLLGDLLASYPLEPALPRALRGNILWARGLYTEAAEEYELALVQPLNERGRLANNLWVILQDGSDPAASQMLQQNACPGRRW
;
A
#
# COMPACT_ATOMS: atom_id res chain seq x y z
N MET A 1 -37.31 -36.72 -36.01
CA MET A 1 -36.09 -36.55 -35.22
C MET A 1 -36.07 -35.09 -34.77
N THR A 2 -36.41 -34.84 -33.51
CA THR A 2 -36.72 -33.49 -33.00
C THR A 2 -35.44 -32.85 -32.46
N LEU A 3 -35.03 -31.73 -33.06
CA LEU A 3 -33.89 -30.94 -32.61
C LEU A 3 -34.38 -29.97 -31.52
N VAL A 4 -33.92 -30.17 -30.28
CA VAL A 4 -34.15 -29.24 -29.17
C VAL A 4 -33.04 -28.19 -29.21
N VAL A 5 -33.42 -26.93 -29.46
CA VAL A 5 -32.53 -25.77 -29.33
C VAL A 5 -32.57 -25.31 -27.87
N ILE A 6 -31.46 -25.50 -27.14
CA ILE A 6 -31.30 -24.94 -25.80
C ILE A 6 -30.80 -23.50 -25.95
N LEU A 7 -31.70 -22.54 -25.72
CA LEU A 7 -31.37 -21.13 -25.52
C LEU A 7 -30.78 -20.96 -24.12
N GLY A 8 -29.45 -21.10 -24.01
CA GLY A 8 -28.71 -20.74 -22.81
C GLY A 8 -28.59 -19.23 -22.70
N GLY A 9 -29.47 -18.59 -21.93
CA GLY A 9 -29.36 -17.20 -21.54
C GLY A 9 -28.15 -16.98 -20.64
N ALA A 10 -27.02 -16.62 -21.24
CA ALA A 10 -25.89 -16.07 -20.50
C ALA A 10 -26.32 -14.67 -19.98
N ARG A 11 -26.60 -14.59 -18.68
CA ARG A 11 -26.57 -13.32 -17.94
C ARG A 11 -25.17 -12.76 -18.09
N LEU A 12 -25.00 -11.83 -19.03
CA LEU A 12 -23.84 -10.97 -19.11
C LEU A 12 -23.81 -10.14 -17.82
N TRP A 13 -23.05 -10.60 -16.83
CA TRP A 13 -22.51 -9.68 -15.85
C TRP A 13 -21.74 -8.63 -16.64
N PRO A 14 -22.01 -7.33 -16.48
CA PRO A 14 -21.12 -6.32 -17.01
C PRO A 14 -19.80 -6.52 -16.27
N THR A 15 -18.79 -7.03 -16.97
CA THR A 15 -17.40 -6.91 -16.53
C THR A 15 -17.16 -5.42 -16.35
N PHE A 16 -16.96 -4.97 -15.11
CA PHE A 16 -16.47 -3.62 -14.79
C PHE A 16 -15.01 -3.43 -15.26
N GLU A 17 -14.63 -4.02 -16.39
CA GLU A 17 -13.46 -3.66 -17.20
C GLU A 17 -13.85 -2.48 -18.10
N ALA A 18 -14.45 -1.46 -17.51
CA ALA A 18 -14.45 -0.14 -18.10
C ALA A 18 -12.98 0.31 -18.11
N TRP A 19 -12.34 0.12 -19.26
CA TRP A 19 -11.09 0.73 -19.71
C TRP A 19 -10.67 1.91 -18.83
N ARG A 20 -9.79 1.67 -17.85
CA ARG A 20 -9.06 2.74 -17.16
C ARG A 20 -8.31 3.51 -18.23
N THR A 21 -8.63 4.78 -18.41
CA THR A 21 -7.79 5.72 -19.15
C THR A 21 -6.53 5.96 -18.32
N ASN A 22 -5.49 5.17 -18.56
CA ASN A 22 -4.08 5.37 -18.20
C ASN A 22 -3.75 6.04 -16.83
N ASN A 23 -3.26 5.22 -15.88
CA ASN A 23 -2.32 5.64 -14.83
C ASN A 23 -2.81 6.51 -13.65
N GLU A 24 -4.11 6.61 -13.39
CA GLU A 24 -4.61 7.30 -12.20
C GLU A 24 -4.29 6.52 -10.90
N PHE A 25 -3.73 7.22 -9.90
CA PHE A 25 -3.53 6.68 -8.55
C PHE A 25 -4.78 6.93 -7.70
N VAL A 26 -5.57 5.87 -7.46
CA VAL A 26 -6.86 5.96 -6.78
C VAL A 26 -6.68 5.76 -5.28
N VAL A 27 -7.06 6.78 -4.49
CA VAL A 27 -7.09 6.75 -3.03
C VAL A 27 -8.53 6.62 -2.57
N LEU A 28 -8.83 5.58 -1.79
CA LEU A 28 -10.10 5.42 -1.09
C LEU A 28 -9.94 5.77 0.39
N VAL A 29 -10.83 6.60 0.92
CA VAL A 29 -10.88 6.94 2.34
C VAL A 29 -12.12 6.31 2.96
N ALA A 30 -11.94 5.44 3.95
CA ALA A 30 -13.02 4.85 4.74
C ALA A 30 -13.19 5.58 6.08
N PRO A 31 -14.38 5.49 6.73
CA PRO A 31 -14.58 6.02 8.06
C PRO A 31 -13.61 5.37 9.05
N PHE A 32 -13.01 6.17 9.93
CA PHE A 32 -12.16 5.66 11.00
C PHE A 32 -13.03 5.05 12.13
N ASP A 33 -12.48 4.09 12.87
CA ASP A 33 -13.14 3.60 14.08
C ASP A 33 -12.88 4.54 15.26
N ASP A 34 -13.96 5.08 15.84
CA ASP A 34 -13.90 5.94 17.03
C ASP A 34 -14.33 5.22 18.32
N SER A 35 -14.55 3.89 18.27
CA SER A 35 -15.10 3.08 19.37
C SER A 35 -16.45 3.58 19.93
N GLY A 36 -17.09 4.53 19.25
CA GLY A 36 -18.31 5.19 19.66
C GLY A 36 -19.41 5.07 18.60
N GLY A 37 -20.16 6.15 18.40
CA GLY A 37 -21.27 6.19 17.43
C GLY A 37 -20.84 6.33 15.97
N GLY A 38 -19.54 6.35 15.67
CA GLY A 38 -18.98 6.45 14.31
C GLY A 38 -18.98 7.86 13.71
N GLN A 39 -19.63 8.84 14.35
CA GLN A 39 -19.73 10.20 13.82
C GLN A 39 -18.37 10.90 13.72
N THR A 40 -17.47 10.69 14.70
CA THR A 40 -16.11 11.25 14.65
C THR A 40 -15.34 10.65 13.48
N GLY A 41 -15.43 9.33 13.34
CA GLY A 41 -14.76 8.58 12.29
C GLY A 41 -15.15 9.01 10.87
N VAL A 42 -16.46 9.24 10.66
CA VAL A 42 -16.99 9.76 9.39
C VAL A 42 -16.55 11.20 9.15
N ALA A 43 -16.63 12.06 10.16
CA ALA A 43 -16.22 13.46 10.04
C ALA A 43 -14.74 13.59 9.67
N VAL A 44 -13.86 12.82 10.32
CA VAL A 44 -12.42 12.81 10.03
C VAL A 44 -12.12 12.24 8.64
N ALA A 45 -12.85 11.22 8.20
CA ALA A 45 -12.70 10.69 6.83
C ALA A 45 -13.14 11.70 5.76
N ASN A 46 -14.18 12.49 6.04
CA ASN A 46 -14.61 13.59 5.17
C ASN A 46 -13.57 14.71 5.12
N GLU A 47 -13.11 15.18 6.28
CA GLU A 47 -12.08 16.21 6.37
C GLU A 47 -10.79 15.77 5.65
N LEU A 48 -10.40 14.50 5.77
CA LEU A 48 -9.23 13.96 5.09
C LEU A 48 -9.43 13.89 3.57
N ALA A 49 -10.59 13.44 3.10
CA ALA A 49 -10.86 13.38 1.66
C ALA A 49 -10.90 14.78 1.03
N ASP A 50 -11.50 15.76 1.71
CA ASP A 50 -11.55 17.16 1.28
C ASP A 50 -10.14 17.75 1.23
N LEU A 51 -9.34 17.57 2.29
CA LEU A 51 -7.95 18.00 2.35
C LEU A 51 -7.13 17.41 1.19
N LEU A 52 -7.28 16.11 0.95
CA LEU A 52 -6.56 15.45 -0.14
C LEU A 52 -7.00 15.99 -1.48
N ASN A 53 -8.29 16.23 -1.72
CA ASN A 53 -8.78 16.83 -2.97
C ASN A 53 -8.28 18.27 -3.17
N GLU A 54 -8.20 19.07 -2.11
CA GLU A 54 -7.70 20.45 -2.16
C GLU A 54 -6.19 20.53 -2.44
N GLN A 55 -5.41 19.63 -1.84
CA GLN A 55 -3.96 19.59 -2.01
C GLN A 55 -3.51 18.77 -3.23
N ASN A 56 -4.43 18.03 -3.84
CA ASN A 56 -4.16 17.19 -4.99
C ASN A 56 -3.94 18.04 -6.24
N ASN A 57 -2.68 18.18 -6.65
CA ASN A 57 -2.29 18.80 -7.92
C ASN A 57 -2.55 17.88 -9.15
N GLY A 58 -3.63 17.10 -9.12
CA GLY A 58 -3.99 16.11 -10.14
C GLY A 58 -3.17 14.81 -10.11
N ALA A 59 -2.41 14.58 -9.05
CA ALA A 59 -1.59 13.36 -8.88
C ALA A 59 -2.42 12.12 -8.48
N MET A 60 -3.61 12.33 -7.92
CA MET A 60 -4.43 11.28 -7.31
C MET A 60 -5.91 11.45 -7.67
N VAL A 61 -6.68 10.37 -7.55
CA VAL A 61 -8.14 10.41 -7.57
C VAL A 61 -8.64 9.97 -6.20
N VAL A 62 -9.16 10.92 -5.41
CA VAL A 62 -9.64 10.66 -4.05
C VAL A 62 -11.11 10.29 -4.09
N ARG A 63 -11.46 9.18 -3.47
CA ARG A 63 -12.82 8.66 -3.33
C ARG A 63 -13.10 8.36 -1.88
N GLN A 64 -14.37 8.33 -1.53
CA GLN A 64 -14.83 7.96 -0.21
C GLN A 64 -15.71 6.72 -0.28
N THR A 65 -15.79 6.01 0.83
CA THR A 65 -16.74 4.92 1.05
C THR A 65 -17.46 5.13 2.38
N GLU A 66 -18.71 4.70 2.46
CA GLU A 66 -19.46 4.69 3.72
C GLU A 66 -19.15 3.44 4.56
N GLN A 67 -18.52 2.42 3.95
CA GLN A 67 -18.20 1.17 4.61
C GLN A 67 -16.89 1.29 5.39
N ARG A 68 -16.99 1.13 6.71
CA ARG A 68 -15.83 0.98 7.59
C ARG A 68 -15.38 -0.49 7.59
N PRO A 69 -14.13 -0.80 7.19
CA PRO A 69 -13.62 -2.16 7.27
C PRO A 69 -13.42 -2.56 8.74
N ALA A 70 -13.86 -3.76 9.12
CA ALA A 70 -13.64 -4.30 10.47
C ALA A 70 -12.21 -4.84 10.67
N ASP A 71 -11.60 -5.32 9.59
CA ASP A 71 -10.26 -5.93 9.61
C ASP A 71 -9.53 -5.76 8.27
N SER A 72 -8.30 -6.27 8.22
CA SER A 72 -7.46 -6.18 7.02
C SER A 72 -8.01 -6.95 5.82
N ALA A 73 -8.74 -8.05 6.03
CA ALA A 73 -9.32 -8.83 4.93
C ALA A 73 -10.48 -8.06 4.30
N GLU A 74 -11.31 -7.43 5.12
CA GLU A 74 -12.38 -6.56 4.63
C GLU A 74 -11.84 -5.31 3.94
N ALA A 75 -10.78 -4.70 4.47
CA ALA A 75 -10.12 -3.55 3.84
C ALA A 75 -9.57 -3.90 2.45
N ILE A 76 -8.93 -5.07 2.28
CA ILE A 76 -8.45 -5.55 0.97
C ILE A 76 -9.61 -5.72 0.01
N ARG A 77 -10.67 -6.42 0.42
CA ARG A 77 -11.86 -6.63 -0.42
C ARG A 77 -12.49 -5.30 -0.84
N LEU A 78 -12.57 -4.32 0.07
CA LEU A 78 -13.13 -3.01 -0.21
C LEU A 78 -12.26 -2.23 -1.21
N ALA A 79 -10.94 -2.26 -1.04
CA ALA A 79 -10.02 -1.65 -1.99
C ALA A 79 -10.13 -2.30 -3.39
N GLU A 80 -10.23 -3.63 -3.47
CA GLU A 80 -10.45 -4.35 -4.74
C GLU A 80 -11.79 -3.99 -5.40
N GLN A 81 -12.88 -3.95 -4.63
CA GLN A 81 -14.22 -3.61 -5.12
C GLN A 81 -14.29 -2.20 -5.74
N HIS A 82 -13.55 -1.26 -5.17
CA HIS A 82 -13.49 0.12 -5.64
C HIS A 82 -12.34 0.37 -6.63
N ALA A 83 -11.56 -0.67 -6.95
CA ALA A 83 -10.32 -0.59 -7.71
C ALA A 83 -9.42 0.54 -7.20
N ALA A 84 -9.18 0.59 -5.89
CA ALA A 84 -8.32 1.56 -5.23
C ALA A 84 -6.88 1.05 -5.18
N ASP A 85 -5.92 1.94 -5.44
CA ASP A 85 -4.48 1.67 -5.26
C ASP A 85 -4.10 1.73 -3.78
N VAL A 86 -4.74 2.64 -3.03
CA VAL A 86 -4.63 2.75 -1.58
C VAL A 86 -6.01 2.89 -0.97
N LEU A 87 -6.28 2.16 0.10
CA LEU A 87 -7.36 2.44 1.04
C LEU A 87 -6.76 2.92 2.37
N ILE A 88 -7.19 4.08 2.85
CA ILE A 88 -6.88 4.61 4.18
C ILE A 88 -8.04 4.27 5.11
N TRP A 89 -7.71 3.68 6.25
CA TRP A 89 -8.64 3.31 7.31
C TRP A 89 -7.89 3.27 8.65
N GLY A 90 -8.52 2.83 9.74
CA GLY A 90 -7.86 2.68 11.03
C GLY A 90 -8.73 3.21 12.16
N THR A 91 -8.10 3.75 13.19
CA THR A 91 -8.82 4.30 14.36
C THR A 91 -8.54 5.78 14.56
N VAL A 92 -9.46 6.45 15.24
CA VAL A 92 -9.33 7.82 15.71
C VAL A 92 -9.89 7.92 17.13
N GLN A 93 -9.28 8.72 17.98
CA GLN A 93 -9.84 8.97 19.32
C GLN A 93 -11.19 9.73 19.19
N ALA A 94 -12.21 9.28 19.94
CA ALA A 94 -13.54 9.89 19.90
C ALA A 94 -13.52 11.39 20.24
N GLY A 95 -14.23 12.20 19.45
CA GLY A 95 -14.30 13.65 19.61
C GLY A 95 -13.09 14.44 19.11
N GLU A 96 -12.05 13.78 18.58
CA GLU A 96 -10.88 14.44 18.00
C GLU A 96 -11.08 14.81 16.52
N THR A 97 -10.16 15.61 16.00
CA THR A 97 -10.14 16.15 14.63
C THR A 97 -8.88 15.76 13.88
N LEU A 98 -8.88 15.90 12.55
CA LEU A 98 -7.76 15.49 11.69
C LEU A 98 -6.44 16.24 12.00
N ASN A 99 -6.55 17.47 12.49
CA ASN A 99 -5.42 18.36 12.78
C ASN A 99 -4.74 18.11 14.15
N ARG A 100 -5.11 17.03 14.85
CA ARG A 100 -4.53 16.61 16.14
C ARG A 100 -3.84 15.26 16.03
N PRO A 101 -2.86 14.95 16.91
CA PRO A 101 -2.24 13.63 16.98
C PRO A 101 -3.20 12.61 17.58
N ALA A 102 -4.18 12.17 16.80
CA ALA A 102 -5.30 11.35 17.26
C ALA A 102 -5.61 10.15 16.37
N LEU A 103 -4.99 10.06 15.18
CA LEU A 103 -5.25 9.00 14.21
C LEU A 103 -4.22 7.88 14.34
N LEU A 104 -4.66 6.63 14.29
CA LEU A 104 -3.81 5.47 14.03
C LEU A 104 -4.18 4.90 12.65
N PRO A 105 -3.72 5.52 11.56
CA PRO A 105 -4.11 5.12 10.23
C PRO A 105 -3.35 3.86 9.80
N ARG A 106 -4.08 3.05 9.04
CA ARG A 106 -3.62 1.87 8.33
C ARG A 106 -3.82 2.11 6.85
N LEU A 107 -2.88 1.61 6.06
CA LEU A 107 -2.92 1.65 4.62
C LEU A 107 -3.11 0.23 4.10
N THR A 108 -4.13 0.02 3.29
CA THR A 108 -4.21 -1.14 2.41
C THR A 108 -3.69 -0.71 1.04
N TYR A 109 -2.53 -1.23 0.65
CA TYR A 109 -1.82 -0.85 -0.57
C TYR A 109 -1.90 -1.97 -1.60
N LEU A 110 -2.63 -1.73 -2.68
CA LEU A 110 -2.90 -2.64 -3.79
C LEU A 110 -2.61 -1.94 -5.11
N PRO A 111 -1.35 -1.52 -5.38
CA PRO A 111 -1.05 -0.72 -6.56
C PRO A 111 -1.47 -1.45 -7.84
N GLN A 112 -2.40 -0.83 -8.59
CA GLN A 112 -2.98 -1.29 -9.84
C GLN A 112 -2.47 -0.39 -10.97
N GLY A 113 -1.49 -0.80 -11.77
CA GLY A 113 -1.05 0.04 -12.88
C GLY A 113 0.21 -0.42 -13.56
N HIS A 114 0.48 0.15 -14.74
CA HIS A 114 1.60 -0.16 -15.61
C HIS A 114 2.96 0.38 -15.10
N TYR A 115 2.97 1.04 -13.94
CA TYR A 115 4.19 1.55 -13.28
C TYR A 115 4.17 1.34 -11.76
N GLY A 116 3.16 0.63 -11.23
CA GLY A 116 3.23 0.09 -9.88
C GLY A 116 4.40 -0.90 -9.76
N PRO A 117 4.79 -1.34 -8.55
CA PRO A 117 5.93 -2.24 -8.37
C PRO A 117 5.90 -3.42 -9.36
N TYR A 118 4.71 -3.96 -9.60
CA TYR A 118 4.42 -5.08 -10.52
C TYR A 118 4.73 -4.86 -12.00
N ALA A 119 4.98 -3.63 -12.43
CA ALA A 119 5.14 -3.31 -13.84
C ALA A 119 6.58 -3.13 -14.29
N TRP A 120 7.54 -3.19 -13.36
CA TRP A 120 8.94 -3.35 -13.72
C TRP A 120 9.17 -4.76 -14.23
N GLU A 121 9.86 -4.88 -15.36
CA GLU A 121 10.15 -6.17 -15.98
C GLU A 121 10.81 -7.13 -14.97
N GLY A 122 10.20 -8.30 -14.76
CA GLY A 122 10.68 -9.29 -13.79
C GLY A 122 10.31 -9.05 -12.33
N TYR A 123 9.69 -7.91 -11.97
CA TYR A 123 9.31 -7.65 -10.57
C TYR A 123 8.11 -8.50 -10.12
N SER A 124 7.04 -8.55 -10.91
CA SER A 124 5.80 -9.28 -10.54
C SER A 124 5.96 -10.79 -10.40
N THR A 125 7.03 -11.38 -10.93
CA THR A 125 7.34 -12.79 -10.76
C THR A 125 8.26 -13.08 -9.56
N ARG A 126 8.82 -12.04 -8.92
CA ARG A 126 9.91 -12.17 -7.92
C ARG A 126 9.63 -11.48 -6.59
N PHE A 127 8.92 -10.35 -6.62
CA PHE A 127 8.66 -9.53 -5.44
C PHE A 127 7.20 -9.62 -5.00
N ALA A 128 6.99 -9.63 -3.69
CA ALA A 128 5.68 -9.51 -3.07
C ALA A 128 5.72 -8.39 -2.03
N MET A 129 4.78 -7.45 -2.12
CA MET A 129 4.58 -6.46 -1.06
C MET A 129 3.53 -6.98 -0.07
N PRO A 130 3.71 -6.76 1.23
CA PRO A 130 2.59 -6.81 2.17
C PRO A 130 1.46 -5.90 1.66
N ARG A 131 0.22 -6.28 1.94
CA ARG A 131 -0.94 -5.52 1.45
C ARG A 131 -1.48 -4.53 2.47
N THR A 132 -1.13 -4.68 3.75
CA THR A 132 -1.61 -3.81 4.82
C THR A 132 -0.44 -3.36 5.67
N PHE A 133 -0.39 -2.06 5.96
CA PHE A 133 0.64 -1.41 6.74
C PHE A 133 0.00 -0.51 7.80
N ASP A 134 0.52 -0.55 9.01
CA ASP A 134 0.28 0.51 9.98
C ASP A 134 1.19 1.69 9.59
N LEU A 135 0.68 2.93 9.64
CA LEU A 135 1.49 4.09 9.20
C LEU A 135 2.43 4.58 10.31
N ALA A 136 2.00 4.45 11.56
CA ALA A 136 2.80 4.79 12.74
C ALA A 136 2.36 3.94 13.95
N PRO A 137 3.26 3.67 14.91
CA PRO A 137 2.92 2.97 16.14
C PRO A 137 2.23 3.87 17.18
N TYR A 138 2.07 5.16 16.91
CA TYR A 138 1.48 6.15 17.82
C TYR A 138 0.48 7.05 17.08
N PRO A 139 -0.47 7.68 17.79
CA PRO A 139 -1.41 8.62 17.20
C PRO A 139 -0.69 9.76 16.46
N LEU A 140 -1.08 9.99 15.21
CA LEU A 140 -0.46 10.96 14.32
C LEU A 140 -1.42 12.07 13.92
N ASN A 141 -0.85 13.21 13.51
CA ASN A 141 -1.60 14.32 12.91
C ASN A 141 -1.88 13.97 11.45
N GLY A 142 -3.14 13.58 11.17
CA GLY A 142 -3.54 13.12 9.85
C GLY A 142 -3.41 14.19 8.78
N GLN A 143 -3.64 15.46 9.13
CA GLN A 143 -3.52 16.58 8.21
C GLN A 143 -2.07 16.81 7.75
N VAL A 144 -1.11 16.54 8.62
CA VAL A 144 0.32 16.79 8.34
C VAL A 144 0.99 15.60 7.65
N ILE A 145 0.65 14.38 8.06
CA ILE A 145 1.44 13.19 7.68
C ILE A 145 0.80 12.41 6.54
N VAL A 146 -0.53 12.30 6.47
CA VAL A 146 -1.19 11.46 5.45
C VAL A 146 -1.00 12.02 4.03
N PRO A 147 -1.19 13.33 3.76
CA PRO A 147 -1.00 13.87 2.42
C PRO A 147 0.40 13.61 1.81
N PRO A 148 1.53 13.93 2.47
CA PRO A 148 2.85 13.70 1.87
C PRO A 148 3.18 12.21 1.71
N VAL A 149 2.65 11.32 2.58
CA VAL A 149 2.76 9.88 2.39
C VAL A 149 2.08 9.45 1.10
N LEU A 150 0.83 9.88 0.88
CA LEU A 150 0.09 9.54 -0.34
C LEU A 150 0.72 10.16 -1.58
N GLU A 151 1.24 11.38 -1.50
CA GLU A 151 1.98 12.00 -2.60
C GLU A 151 3.19 11.14 -3.00
N ALA A 152 3.98 10.68 -2.03
CA ALA A 152 5.13 9.82 -2.31
C ALA A 152 4.71 8.51 -3.00
N LEU A 153 3.59 7.90 -2.59
CA LEU A 153 3.04 6.71 -3.24
C LEU A 153 2.52 6.99 -4.66
N ALA A 154 1.86 8.14 -4.87
CA ALA A 154 1.39 8.56 -6.18
C ALA A 154 2.56 8.83 -7.14
N ARG A 155 3.64 9.47 -6.66
CA ARG A 155 4.88 9.68 -7.42
C ARG A 155 5.54 8.36 -7.80
N TYR A 156 5.61 7.42 -6.85
CA TYR A 156 6.10 6.07 -7.12
C TYR A 156 5.27 5.40 -8.21
N HIS A 157 3.93 5.45 -8.08
CA HIS A 157 3.01 4.90 -9.07
C HIS A 157 3.12 5.55 -10.45
N ALA A 158 3.41 6.85 -10.52
CA ALA A 158 3.60 7.57 -11.77
C ALA A 158 4.95 7.27 -12.46
N GLY A 159 5.86 6.55 -11.79
CA GLY A 159 7.22 6.30 -12.27
C GLY A 159 8.22 7.42 -11.94
N ASP A 160 7.82 8.43 -11.17
CA ASP A 160 8.68 9.52 -10.68
C ASP A 160 9.59 9.03 -9.54
N ALA A 161 10.41 8.01 -9.81
CA ALA A 161 11.15 7.24 -8.81
C ALA A 161 12.12 8.09 -7.96
N ASP A 162 12.78 9.10 -8.56
CA ASP A 162 13.67 10.02 -7.82
C ASP A 162 12.89 10.87 -6.81
N VAL A 163 11.77 11.44 -7.24
CA VAL A 163 10.91 12.27 -6.38
C VAL A 163 10.34 11.42 -5.25
N ALA A 164 9.81 10.24 -5.57
CA ALA A 164 9.31 9.29 -4.59
C ALA A 164 10.41 8.89 -3.59
N TYR A 165 11.61 8.56 -4.06
CA TYR A 165 12.73 8.18 -3.19
C TYR A 165 13.04 9.28 -2.17
N THR A 166 13.17 10.54 -2.62
CA THR A 166 13.45 11.68 -1.75
C THR A 166 12.31 11.92 -0.76
N LEU A 167 11.06 11.99 -1.21
CA LEU A 167 9.90 12.20 -0.33
C LEU A 167 9.79 11.12 0.75
N LEU A 168 9.98 9.85 0.39
CA LEU A 168 9.96 8.75 1.37
C LEU A 168 11.11 8.86 2.38
N GLY A 169 12.29 9.33 1.95
CA GLY A 169 13.43 9.58 2.84
C GLY A 169 13.16 10.71 3.82
N ASP A 170 12.63 11.83 3.33
CA ASP A 170 12.29 13.00 4.14
C ASP A 170 11.21 12.68 5.17
N LEU A 171 10.19 11.89 4.76
CA LEU A 171 9.15 11.38 5.66
C LEU A 171 9.74 10.54 6.80
N LEU A 172 10.64 9.61 6.50
CA LEU A 172 11.32 8.76 7.48
C LEU A 172 12.26 9.56 8.41
N ALA A 173 12.84 10.65 7.92
CA ALA A 173 13.71 11.52 8.71
C ALA A 173 12.91 12.48 9.61
N SER A 174 11.74 12.91 9.16
CA SER A 174 10.95 13.97 9.81
C SER A 174 9.90 13.43 10.77
N TYR A 175 9.44 12.20 10.57
CA TYR A 175 8.34 11.62 11.32
C TYR A 175 8.65 10.20 11.80
N PRO A 176 8.14 9.81 12.98
CA PRO A 176 8.32 8.46 13.52
C PRO A 176 7.33 7.47 12.87
N LEU A 177 7.43 7.30 11.55
CA LEU A 177 6.60 6.37 10.79
C LEU A 177 7.04 4.92 11.01
N GLU A 178 6.11 3.99 10.79
CA GLU A 178 6.48 2.60 10.59
C GLU A 178 7.33 2.47 9.32
N PRO A 179 8.52 1.84 9.39
CA PRO A 179 9.48 1.89 8.31
C PRO A 179 9.11 0.97 7.14
N ALA A 180 8.28 -0.04 7.35
CA ALA A 180 8.12 -1.16 6.42
C ALA A 180 7.79 -0.74 4.98
N LEU A 181 6.72 0.03 4.78
CA LEU A 181 6.31 0.48 3.44
C LEU A 181 7.32 1.45 2.81
N PRO A 182 7.68 2.59 3.43
CA PRO A 182 8.58 3.56 2.80
C PRO A 182 9.97 2.98 2.52
N ARG A 183 10.51 2.14 3.41
CA ARG A 183 11.79 1.47 3.20
C ARG A 183 11.73 0.45 2.06
N ALA A 184 10.69 -0.40 2.01
CA ALA A 184 10.55 -1.38 0.93
C ALA A 184 10.43 -0.71 -0.45
N LEU A 185 9.68 0.39 -0.56
CA LEU A 185 9.58 1.14 -1.83
C LEU A 185 10.90 1.82 -2.21
N ARG A 186 11.64 2.37 -1.26
CA ARG A 186 12.99 2.89 -1.51
C ARG A 186 13.95 1.79 -1.97
N GLY A 187 13.91 0.62 -1.33
CA GLY A 187 14.67 -0.56 -1.72
C GLY A 187 14.35 -1.03 -3.14
N ASN A 188 13.07 -1.03 -3.52
CA ASN A 188 12.67 -1.31 -4.90
C ASN A 188 13.31 -0.35 -5.89
N ILE A 189 13.22 0.96 -5.63
CA ILE A 189 13.81 1.99 -6.51
C ILE A 189 15.31 1.78 -6.70
N LEU A 190 16.04 1.43 -5.62
CA LEU A 190 17.46 1.14 -5.68
C LEU A 190 17.77 -0.14 -6.47
N TRP A 191 17.00 -1.22 -6.24
CA TRP A 191 17.13 -2.47 -6.97
C TRP A 191 16.94 -2.27 -8.48
N ALA A 192 15.93 -1.48 -8.89
CA ALA A 192 15.69 -1.16 -10.30
C ALA A 192 16.83 -0.38 -10.95
N ARG A 193 17.69 0.28 -10.15
CA ARG A 193 18.90 0.97 -10.60
C ARG A 193 20.15 0.10 -10.59
N GLY A 194 20.04 -1.16 -10.15
CA GLY A 194 21.18 -2.06 -9.95
C GLY A 194 21.99 -1.78 -8.68
N LEU A 195 21.47 -0.95 -7.76
CA LEU A 195 22.11 -0.63 -6.48
C LEU A 195 21.70 -1.68 -5.43
N TYR A 196 22.17 -2.92 -5.62
CA TYR A 196 21.69 -4.07 -4.86
C TYR A 196 22.05 -4.05 -3.38
N THR A 197 23.24 -3.54 -3.03
CA THR A 197 23.68 -3.43 -1.63
C THR A 197 22.80 -2.45 -0.86
N GLU A 198 22.62 -1.25 -1.39
CA GLU A 198 21.78 -0.21 -0.78
C GLU A 198 20.30 -0.63 -0.76
N ALA A 199 19.83 -1.35 -1.78
CA ALA A 199 18.49 -1.93 -1.79
C ALA A 199 18.31 -2.95 -0.66
N ALA A 200 19.31 -3.81 -0.42
CA ALA A 200 19.27 -4.78 0.67
C ALA A 200 19.23 -4.08 2.03
N GLU A 201 20.04 -3.03 2.25
CA GLU A 201 20.03 -2.24 3.48
C GLU A 201 18.65 -1.63 3.77
N GLU A 202 17.96 -1.07 2.76
CA GLU A 202 16.59 -0.56 2.95
C GLU A 202 15.62 -1.69 3.37
N TYR A 203 15.74 -2.88 2.79
CA TYR A 203 14.89 -4.02 3.16
C TYR A 203 15.21 -4.61 4.54
N GLU A 204 16.48 -4.61 4.96
CA GLU A 204 16.85 -4.95 6.33
C GLU A 204 16.22 -3.98 7.34
N LEU A 205 16.25 -2.68 7.04
CA LEU A 205 15.59 -1.65 7.84
C LEU A 205 14.05 -1.80 7.84
N ALA A 206 13.45 -2.19 6.71
CA ALA A 206 12.03 -2.51 6.61
C ALA A 206 11.62 -3.70 7.51
N LEU A 207 12.57 -4.60 7.79
CA LEU A 207 12.40 -5.81 8.57
C LEU A 207 12.79 -5.63 10.05
N VAL A 208 13.10 -4.42 10.55
CA VAL A 208 13.44 -4.24 11.98
C VAL A 208 12.22 -4.48 12.87
N GLN A 209 11.03 -4.05 12.43
CA GLN A 209 9.80 -4.16 13.22
C GLN A 209 9.00 -5.44 12.94
N PRO A 210 8.21 -5.93 13.91
CA PRO A 210 7.21 -6.96 13.65
C PRO A 210 6.21 -6.48 12.59
N LEU A 211 5.97 -7.30 11.57
CA LEU A 211 5.06 -6.95 10.48
C LEU A 211 4.22 -8.17 10.08
N ASN A 212 2.95 -7.94 9.80
CA ASN A 212 2.10 -8.93 9.16
C ASN A 212 2.60 -9.22 7.74
N GLU A 213 2.68 -10.48 7.33
CA GLU A 213 3.28 -10.86 6.05
C GLU A 213 4.76 -10.48 5.89
N ARG A 214 5.53 -10.36 7.01
CA ARG A 214 6.99 -10.15 7.04
C ARG A 214 7.75 -11.00 6.01
N GLY A 215 7.25 -12.19 5.74
CA GLY A 215 7.77 -13.10 4.74
C GLY A 215 7.88 -12.61 3.33
N ARG A 216 6.94 -11.77 2.92
CA ARG A 216 6.95 -11.16 1.61
C ARG A 216 8.17 -10.24 1.48
N LEU A 217 8.42 -9.41 2.49
CA LEU A 217 9.61 -8.55 2.52
C LEU A 217 10.92 -9.35 2.67
N ALA A 218 10.92 -10.43 3.45
CA ALA A 218 12.07 -11.32 3.56
C ALA A 218 12.39 -12.00 2.21
N ASN A 219 11.38 -12.48 1.48
CA ASN A 219 11.57 -13.01 0.14
C ASN A 219 12.20 -11.96 -0.80
N ASN A 220 11.70 -10.73 -0.77
CA ASN A 220 12.24 -9.64 -1.59
C ASN A 220 13.71 -9.35 -1.26
N LEU A 221 14.08 -9.29 0.03
CA LEU A 221 15.47 -9.15 0.46
C LEU A 221 16.34 -10.28 -0.10
N TRP A 222 15.87 -11.53 0.00
CA TRP A 222 16.60 -12.67 -0.54
C TRP A 222 16.81 -12.56 -2.06
N VAL A 223 15.79 -12.14 -2.82
CA VAL A 223 15.91 -11.90 -4.26
C VAL A 223 16.96 -10.82 -4.55
N ILE A 224 16.91 -9.69 -3.84
CA ILE A 224 17.88 -8.59 -4.01
C ILE A 224 19.31 -9.07 -3.76
N LEU A 225 19.53 -9.83 -2.68
CA LEU A 225 20.85 -10.39 -2.36
C LEU A 225 21.33 -11.36 -3.45
N GLN A 226 20.42 -12.17 -4.03
CA GLN A 226 20.77 -13.04 -5.15
C GLN A 226 21.16 -12.27 -6.40
N ASP A 227 20.39 -11.25 -6.78
CA ASP A 227 20.69 -10.43 -7.96
C ASP A 227 22.03 -9.69 -7.79
N GLY A 228 22.35 -9.26 -6.56
CA GLY A 228 23.66 -8.69 -6.20
C GLY A 228 24.80 -9.70 -6.04
N SER A 229 24.56 -11.01 -6.20
CA SER A 229 25.53 -12.08 -5.90
C SER A 229 26.13 -12.01 -4.48
N ASP A 230 25.35 -11.52 -3.52
CA ASP A 230 25.77 -11.38 -2.13
C ASP A 230 25.75 -12.76 -1.42
N PRO A 231 26.84 -13.17 -0.75
CA PRO A 231 26.89 -14.44 -0.02
C PRO A 231 25.83 -14.56 1.09
N ALA A 232 25.30 -13.45 1.62
CA ALA A 232 24.22 -13.43 2.59
C ALA A 232 22.93 -14.08 2.05
N ALA A 233 22.70 -14.09 0.73
CA ALA A 233 21.56 -14.77 0.12
C ALA A 233 21.52 -16.27 0.48
N SER A 234 22.69 -16.92 0.47
CA SER A 234 22.82 -18.34 0.80
C SER A 234 22.62 -18.61 2.30
N GLN A 235 23.08 -17.68 3.15
CA GLN A 235 22.89 -17.76 4.60
C GLN A 235 21.40 -17.63 4.97
N MET A 236 20.71 -16.68 4.34
CA MET A 236 19.30 -16.43 4.55
C MET A 236 18.44 -17.63 4.12
N LEU A 237 18.80 -18.30 3.02
CA LEU A 237 18.15 -19.55 2.62
C LEU A 237 18.33 -20.65 3.69
N GLN A 238 19.55 -20.85 4.20
CA GLN A 238 19.84 -21.88 5.20
C GLN A 238 19.12 -21.63 6.54
N GLN A 239 19.05 -20.37 6.98
CA GLN A 239 18.35 -19.98 8.21
C GLN A 239 16.81 -20.19 8.11
N ASN A 240 16.25 -20.11 6.91
CA ASN A 240 14.81 -20.20 6.67
C ASN A 240 14.37 -21.55 6.05
N ALA A 241 15.28 -22.43 5.65
CA ALA A 241 15.01 -23.74 5.06
C ALA A 241 14.68 -24.87 6.07
N CYS A 242 14.53 -24.56 7.36
CA CYS A 242 14.06 -25.54 8.35
C CYS A 242 12.63 -26.03 7.99
N PRO A 243 12.34 -27.35 8.06
CA PRO A 243 11.09 -27.92 7.58
C PRO A 243 9.93 -27.47 8.48
N GLY A 244 9.11 -26.53 7.99
CA GLY A 244 7.91 -26.08 8.69
C GLY A 244 7.43 -24.66 8.36
N ARG A 245 8.25 -23.83 7.69
CA ARG A 245 7.84 -22.52 7.20
C ARG A 245 8.22 -22.37 5.73
N ARG A 246 7.29 -22.68 4.83
CA ARG A 246 7.36 -22.21 3.44
C ARG A 246 6.57 -20.90 3.36
N TRP A 247 7.14 -19.90 2.69
CA TRP A 247 6.47 -18.65 2.35
C TRP A 247 5.35 -18.88 1.34
#